data_AF-A0A316GLN7-F1
#
_entry.id   AF-A0A316GLN7-F1
#
_cell.length_a   1.000
_cell.length_b   1.000
_cell.length_c   1.000
_cell.angle_alpha   90.00
_cell.angle_beta   90.00
_cell.angle_gamma   90.00
#
_symmetry.space_group_name_H-M   'P 1'
#
loop_
_entity.id
_entity.type
_entity.pdbx_description
1 polymer ?
#
loop_
_entity_poly.entity_id
_entity_poly.type
_entity_poly.pdbx_seq_one_letter_code
_entity_poly.pdbx_strand_id
1 'polypeptide(L)'
;MRILTPILAASALLLPLQAHADDITDALTAAIEAYEAGDIADALDEMAYAEQLLQGLQAQGLSALLPEALEGWTRTINAEAGNAMAVFGGGFSAEASYAGPGGNFTLTLMADNPMVMQMGGMLGNRAMMAMMGEIVRINRENFVNQDGELIGLIGGRVLIQASGGAIDDMVAHVEQMDFVALQDFGR
;
A
#
# COMPACT_ATOMS: atom_id res chain seq x y z
N MET A 1 -30.96 55.63 0.78
CA MET A 1 -29.55 55.19 0.81
C MET A 1 -29.57 53.68 1.04
N ARG A 2 -29.34 52.89 -0.02
CA ARG A 2 -29.45 51.42 -0.02
C ARG A 2 -28.11 50.84 0.41
N ILE A 3 -28.06 50.10 1.51
CA ILE A 3 -26.85 49.42 1.99
C ILE A 3 -26.95 47.98 1.50
N LEU A 4 -26.13 47.61 0.52
CA LEU A 4 -26.00 46.27 -0.02
C LEU A 4 -24.99 45.49 0.84
N THR A 5 -25.47 44.48 1.57
CA THR A 5 -24.64 43.46 2.22
C THR A 5 -24.21 42.40 1.20
N PRO A 6 -22.91 42.09 1.05
CA PRO A 6 -22.47 40.96 0.23
C PRO A 6 -22.56 39.68 1.05
N ILE A 7 -23.35 38.72 0.60
CA ILE A 7 -23.34 37.34 1.11
C ILE A 7 -22.18 36.63 0.44
N LEU A 8 -21.16 36.30 1.24
CA LEU A 8 -20.03 35.46 0.84
C LEU A 8 -20.53 34.01 0.80
N ALA A 9 -20.85 33.51 -0.39
CA ALA A 9 -21.18 32.10 -0.58
C ALA A 9 -19.89 31.28 -0.52
N ALA A 10 -19.71 30.53 0.56
CA ALA A 10 -18.67 29.53 0.69
C ALA A 10 -18.98 28.34 -0.23
N SER A 11 -18.28 28.22 -1.35
CA SER A 11 -18.30 27.02 -2.19
C SER A 11 -17.60 25.89 -1.45
N ALA A 12 -18.39 24.94 -0.95
CA ALA A 12 -17.89 23.67 -0.45
C ALA A 12 -17.42 22.81 -1.64
N LEU A 13 -16.11 22.59 -1.72
CA LEU A 13 -15.49 21.59 -2.59
C LEU A 13 -15.88 20.20 -2.06
N LEU A 14 -16.89 19.58 -2.68
CA LEU A 14 -17.24 18.17 -2.46
C LEU A 14 -16.16 17.30 -3.12
N LEU A 15 -15.54 16.47 -2.29
CA LEU A 15 -14.43 15.58 -2.63
C LEU A 15 -14.93 14.37 -3.46
N PRO A 16 -14.14 13.86 -4.43
CA PRO A 16 -14.52 12.76 -5.35
C PRO A 16 -14.50 11.34 -4.72
N LEU A 17 -14.64 11.21 -3.40
CA LEU A 17 -14.58 9.90 -2.72
C LEU A 17 -15.86 9.06 -2.81
N GLN A 18 -16.98 9.64 -3.25
CA GLN A 18 -18.27 8.93 -3.28
C GLN A 18 -18.39 7.94 -4.45
N ALA A 19 -17.80 8.26 -5.60
CA ALA A 19 -17.98 7.45 -6.81
C ALA A 19 -17.51 5.98 -6.65
N HIS A 20 -16.41 5.75 -5.92
CA HIS A 20 -15.87 4.40 -5.75
C HIS A 20 -16.69 3.50 -4.81
N ALA A 21 -17.33 4.08 -3.79
CA ALA A 21 -18.17 3.30 -2.88
C ALA A 21 -19.45 2.87 -3.61
N ASP A 22 -20.04 3.80 -4.37
CA ASP A 22 -21.26 3.60 -5.12
C ASP A 22 -21.08 2.46 -6.14
N ASP A 23 -20.01 2.47 -6.94
CA ASP A 23 -19.72 1.42 -7.94
C ASP A 23 -19.59 0.01 -7.33
N ILE A 24 -18.99 -0.11 -6.14
CA ILE A 24 -18.84 -1.41 -5.44
C ILE A 24 -20.19 -1.92 -4.96
N THR A 25 -20.97 -1.05 -4.30
CA THR A 25 -22.31 -1.45 -3.83
C THR A 25 -23.26 -1.77 -4.98
N ASP A 26 -23.13 -1.07 -6.11
CA ASP A 26 -23.93 -1.32 -7.31
C ASP A 26 -23.62 -2.71 -7.90
N ALA A 27 -22.34 -3.04 -8.09
CA ALA A 27 -21.91 -4.36 -8.57
C ALA A 27 -22.35 -5.49 -7.63
N LEU A 28 -22.20 -5.29 -6.32
CA LEU A 28 -22.67 -6.28 -5.32
C LEU A 28 -24.19 -6.46 -5.36
N THR A 29 -24.94 -5.37 -5.57
CA THR A 29 -26.41 -5.43 -5.66
C THR A 29 -26.84 -6.15 -6.93
N ALA A 30 -26.22 -5.85 -8.07
CA ALA A 30 -26.48 -6.52 -9.34
C ALA A 30 -26.20 -8.04 -9.23
N ALA A 31 -25.09 -8.43 -8.59
CA ALA A 31 -24.78 -9.84 -8.35
C ALA A 31 -25.86 -10.57 -7.52
N ILE A 32 -26.42 -9.90 -6.50
CA ILE A 32 -27.51 -10.45 -5.68
C ILE A 32 -28.78 -10.61 -6.52
N GLU A 33 -29.17 -9.59 -7.28
CA GLU A 33 -30.37 -9.62 -8.13
C GLU A 33 -30.30 -10.74 -9.19
N ALA A 34 -29.15 -10.88 -9.85
CA ALA A 34 -28.90 -11.96 -10.81
C ALA A 34 -28.99 -13.35 -10.17
N TYR A 35 -28.41 -13.54 -8.98
CA TYR A 35 -28.50 -14.78 -8.23
C TYR A 35 -29.95 -15.13 -7.88
N GLU A 36 -30.73 -14.16 -7.40
CA GLU A 36 -32.14 -14.33 -7.05
C GLU A 36 -33.01 -14.66 -8.28
N ALA A 37 -32.66 -14.12 -9.45
CA ALA A 37 -33.28 -14.45 -10.73
C ALA A 37 -32.88 -15.84 -11.28
N GLY A 38 -31.90 -16.50 -10.67
CA GLY A 38 -31.33 -17.76 -11.13
C GLY A 38 -30.34 -17.62 -12.29
N ASP A 39 -29.93 -16.39 -12.63
CA ASP A 39 -28.89 -16.12 -13.61
C ASP A 39 -27.51 -16.18 -12.96
N ILE A 40 -27.00 -17.40 -12.83
CA ILE A 40 -25.74 -17.66 -12.12
C ILE A 40 -24.53 -17.11 -12.88
N ALA A 41 -24.61 -16.99 -14.22
CA ALA A 41 -23.49 -16.48 -15.00
C ALA A 41 -23.29 -14.97 -14.73
N ASP A 42 -24.38 -14.21 -14.80
CA ASP A 42 -24.37 -12.77 -14.54
C ASP A 42 -23.98 -12.46 -13.07
N ALA A 43 -24.48 -13.26 -12.13
CA ALA A 43 -24.09 -13.14 -10.73
C ALA A 43 -22.58 -13.33 -10.49
N LEU A 44 -21.94 -14.24 -11.22
CA LEU A 44 -20.49 -14.45 -11.14
C LEU A 44 -19.70 -13.30 -11.76
N ASP A 45 -20.17 -12.76 -12.88
CA ASP A 45 -19.52 -11.65 -13.57
C ASP A 45 -19.54 -10.37 -12.72
N GLU A 46 -20.69 -10.02 -12.15
CA GLU A 46 -20.83 -8.86 -11.26
C GLU A 46 -20.04 -9.02 -9.95
N MET A 47 -19.99 -10.24 -9.39
CA MET A 47 -19.15 -10.53 -8.22
C MET A 47 -17.67 -10.35 -8.52
N ALA A 48 -17.20 -10.82 -9.69
CA ALA A 48 -15.81 -10.64 -10.10
C ALA A 48 -15.47 -9.15 -10.31
N TYR A 49 -16.42 -8.37 -10.83
CA TYR A 49 -16.25 -6.92 -10.96
C TYR A 49 -16.15 -6.23 -9.59
N ALA A 50 -17.05 -6.55 -8.65
CA ALA A 50 -16.98 -6.03 -7.28
C ALA A 50 -15.66 -6.41 -6.58
N GLU A 51 -15.18 -7.64 -6.78
CA GLU A 51 -13.88 -8.08 -6.26
C GLU A 51 -12.73 -7.23 -6.82
N GLN A 52 -12.72 -6.97 -8.13
CA GLN A 52 -11.71 -6.13 -8.77
C GLN A 52 -11.69 -4.71 -8.17
N LEU A 53 -12.86 -4.12 -7.93
CA LEU A 53 -12.97 -2.78 -7.32
C LEU A 53 -12.43 -2.77 -5.88
N LEU A 54 -12.78 -3.77 -5.07
CA LEU A 54 -12.29 -3.93 -3.70
C LEU A 54 -10.77 -4.13 -3.65
N GLN A 55 -10.22 -4.96 -4.54
CA GLN A 55 -8.78 -5.13 -4.68
C GLN A 55 -8.09 -3.81 -5.06
N GLY A 56 -8.71 -3.03 -5.94
CA GLY A 56 -8.24 -1.68 -6.29
C GLY A 56 -8.20 -0.72 -5.10
N LEU A 57 -9.18 -0.77 -4.20
CA LEU A 57 -9.17 0.02 -2.96
C LEU A 57 -8.05 -0.40 -2.02
N GLN A 58 -7.83 -1.71 -1.84
CA GLN A 58 -6.71 -2.19 -1.01
C GLN A 58 -5.36 -1.78 -1.58
N ALA A 59 -5.14 -1.89 -2.90
CA ALA A 59 -3.88 -1.47 -3.52
C ALA A 59 -3.61 0.04 -3.34
N GLN A 60 -4.65 0.88 -3.44
CA GLN A 60 -4.55 2.31 -3.16
C GLN A 60 -4.24 2.58 -1.68
N GLY A 61 -4.90 1.85 -0.78
CA GLY A 61 -4.63 1.93 0.67
C GLY A 61 -3.18 1.60 1.01
N LEU A 62 -2.60 0.56 0.40
CA LEU A 62 -1.20 0.19 0.61
C LEU A 62 -0.26 1.26 0.06
N SER A 63 -0.55 1.81 -1.12
CA SER A 63 0.23 2.89 -1.73
C SER A 63 0.25 4.16 -0.89
N ALA A 64 -0.85 4.47 -0.19
CA ALA A 64 -0.93 5.60 0.72
C ALA A 64 -0.05 5.44 1.98
N LEU A 65 0.42 4.22 2.29
CA LEU A 65 1.32 3.93 3.42
C LEU A 65 2.80 4.04 3.05
N LEU A 66 3.13 4.31 1.78
CA LEU A 66 4.49 4.69 1.39
C LEU A 66 4.85 6.03 2.04
N PRO A 67 6.05 6.18 2.65
CA PRO A 67 6.41 7.39 3.35
C PRO A 67 6.47 8.59 2.38
N GLU A 68 6.18 9.79 2.88
CA GLU A 68 6.49 11.01 2.14
C GLU A 68 7.99 11.15 1.93
N ALA A 69 8.37 11.84 0.85
CA ALA A 69 9.77 12.17 0.62
C ALA A 69 10.27 13.10 1.74
N LEU A 70 11.48 12.85 2.24
CA LEU A 70 12.16 13.78 3.14
C LEU A 70 12.43 15.13 2.45
N GLU A 71 12.75 16.16 3.23
CA GLU A 71 13.12 17.47 2.69
C GLU A 71 14.28 17.35 1.68
N GLY A 72 14.11 17.94 0.50
CA GLY A 72 15.08 17.85 -0.59
C GLY A 72 15.02 16.57 -1.41
N TRP A 73 14.11 15.64 -1.09
CA TRP A 73 13.83 14.45 -1.87
C TRP A 73 12.56 14.61 -2.70
N THR A 74 12.47 13.82 -3.77
CA THR A 74 11.29 13.68 -4.61
C THR A 74 10.80 12.24 -4.56
N ARG A 75 9.50 12.03 -4.41
CA ARG A 75 8.85 10.72 -4.46
C ARG A 75 8.08 10.55 -5.76
N THR A 76 8.29 9.42 -6.44
CA THR A 76 7.52 9.00 -7.61
C THR A 76 6.89 7.65 -7.32
N ILE A 77 5.55 7.60 -7.22
CA ILE A 77 4.81 6.36 -7.00
C ILE A 77 4.73 5.59 -8.33
N ASN A 78 5.04 4.30 -8.30
CA ASN A 78 4.85 3.40 -9.42
C ASN A 78 3.40 2.88 -9.41
N ALA A 79 2.55 3.47 -10.26
CA ALA A 79 1.14 3.11 -10.38
C ALA A 79 0.92 1.67 -10.91
N GLU A 80 1.94 1.07 -11.53
CA GLU A 80 1.86 -0.27 -12.10
C GLU A 80 2.33 -1.36 -11.13
N ALA A 81 2.85 -0.97 -9.95
CA ALA A 81 3.39 -1.91 -8.97
C ALA A 81 2.38 -3.02 -8.62
N GLY A 82 1.12 -2.65 -8.38
CA GLY A 82 0.05 -3.59 -8.05
C GLY A 82 -0.21 -4.65 -9.12
N ASN A 83 0.03 -4.32 -10.40
CA ASN A 83 -0.17 -5.26 -11.52
C ASN A 83 0.91 -6.36 -11.56
N ALA A 84 2.09 -6.09 -11.01
CA ALA A 84 3.20 -7.06 -10.98
C ALA A 84 2.89 -8.29 -10.09
N MET A 85 2.01 -8.14 -9.10
CA MET A 85 1.70 -9.19 -8.13
C MET A 85 0.82 -10.32 -8.68
N ALA A 86 0.08 -10.07 -9.77
CA ALA A 86 -0.68 -11.11 -10.46
C ALA A 86 0.22 -12.27 -10.92
N VAL A 87 1.48 -11.98 -11.26
CA VAL A 87 2.48 -12.99 -11.66
C VAL A 87 3.05 -13.76 -10.46
N PHE A 88 3.09 -13.14 -9.28
CA PHE A 88 3.67 -13.72 -8.06
C PHE A 88 2.65 -14.48 -7.17
N GLY A 89 1.52 -14.87 -7.74
CA GLY A 89 0.49 -15.65 -7.03
C GLY A 89 -0.49 -14.80 -6.22
N GLY A 90 -0.62 -13.51 -6.55
CA GLY A 90 -1.60 -12.60 -5.97
C GLY A 90 -1.05 -11.74 -4.82
N GLY A 91 -1.97 -11.11 -4.10
CA GLY A 91 -1.70 -10.14 -3.04
C GLY A 91 -1.53 -8.71 -3.56
N PHE A 92 -1.00 -7.85 -2.69
CA PHE A 92 -0.90 -6.41 -2.95
C PHE A 92 0.54 -5.95 -2.94
N SER A 93 0.85 -4.97 -3.78
CA SER A 93 2.13 -4.26 -3.71
C SER A 93 1.93 -2.77 -3.93
N ALA A 94 2.88 -2.01 -3.38
CA ALA A 94 3.04 -0.61 -3.66
C ALA A 94 4.52 -0.30 -3.77
N GLU A 95 4.89 0.60 -4.67
CA GLU A 95 6.28 0.95 -4.87
C GLU A 95 6.41 2.45 -5.10
N ALA A 96 7.45 3.05 -4.52
CA ALA A 96 7.89 4.39 -4.88
C ALA A 96 9.40 4.47 -5.02
N SER A 97 9.83 5.28 -5.99
CA SER A 97 11.22 5.68 -6.13
C SER A 97 11.43 7.04 -5.48
N TYR A 98 12.51 7.16 -4.74
CA TYR A 98 12.93 8.37 -4.03
C TYR A 98 14.23 8.86 -4.64
N ALA A 99 14.30 10.14 -4.99
CA ALA A 99 15.50 10.76 -5.56
C ALA A 99 15.85 12.04 -4.79
N GLY A 100 17.11 12.18 -4.39
CA GLY A 100 17.56 13.30 -3.57
C GLY A 100 19.09 13.42 -3.51
N PRO A 101 19.63 14.16 -2.53
CA PRO A 101 21.07 14.44 -2.43
C PRO A 101 21.94 13.18 -2.27
N GLY A 102 21.41 12.13 -1.65
CA GLY A 102 22.09 10.85 -1.42
C GLY A 102 22.01 9.86 -2.59
N GLY A 103 21.37 10.25 -3.70
CA GLY A 103 21.16 9.40 -4.86
C GLY A 103 19.70 9.00 -5.01
N ASN A 104 19.47 7.76 -5.45
CA ASN A 104 18.14 7.20 -5.63
C ASN A 104 18.00 5.86 -4.91
N PHE A 105 16.79 5.57 -4.45
CA PHE A 105 16.43 4.25 -3.96
C PHE A 105 14.96 3.98 -4.27
N THR A 106 14.60 2.71 -4.22
CA THR A 106 13.23 2.24 -4.37
C THR A 106 12.78 1.65 -3.06
N LEU A 107 11.54 1.94 -2.66
CA LEU A 107 10.87 1.31 -1.54
C LEU A 107 9.64 0.56 -2.05
N THR A 108 9.57 -0.73 -1.74
CA THR A 108 8.53 -1.65 -2.15
C THR A 108 7.84 -2.22 -0.91
N LEU A 109 6.52 -2.15 -0.91
CA LEU A 109 5.65 -2.82 0.04
C LEU A 109 5.01 -4.01 -0.64
N MET A 110 4.97 -5.14 0.04
CA MET A 110 4.28 -6.35 -0.41
C MET A 110 3.44 -6.89 0.73
N ALA A 111 2.17 -7.16 0.48
CA ALA A 111 1.24 -7.68 1.47
C ALA A 111 0.47 -8.89 0.94
N ASP A 112 0.12 -9.79 1.86
CA ASP A 112 -0.86 -10.85 1.66
C ASP A 112 -0.62 -11.76 0.44
N ASN A 113 0.65 -12.10 0.21
CA ASN A 113 1.04 -12.99 -0.88
C ASN A 113 1.90 -14.18 -0.38
N PRO A 114 2.00 -15.26 -1.16
CA PRO A 114 2.77 -16.45 -0.80
C PRO A 114 4.24 -16.18 -0.45
N MET A 115 4.87 -15.22 -1.12
CA MET A 115 6.25 -14.84 -0.88
C MET A 115 6.42 -14.22 0.51
N VAL A 116 5.53 -13.30 0.89
CA VAL A 116 5.53 -12.68 2.21
C VAL A 116 5.27 -13.71 3.30
N MET A 117 4.36 -14.66 3.09
CA MET A 117 4.14 -15.77 4.03
C MET A 117 5.39 -16.63 4.22
N GLN A 118 6.11 -16.93 3.13
CA GLN A 118 7.36 -17.68 3.18
C GLN A 118 8.46 -16.91 3.94
N MET A 119 8.63 -15.63 3.64
CA MET A 119 9.59 -14.76 4.34
C MET A 119 9.17 -14.50 5.79
N GLY A 120 7.88 -14.60 6.09
CA GLY A 120 7.30 -14.44 7.43
C GLY A 120 7.91 -15.36 8.47
N GLY A 121 8.11 -16.63 8.13
CA GLY A 121 8.75 -17.59 9.03
C GLY A 121 10.23 -17.29 9.30
N MET A 122 10.93 -16.67 8.35
CA MET A 122 12.35 -16.35 8.45
C MET A 122 12.60 -15.02 9.17
N LEU A 123 11.90 -13.96 8.75
CA LEU A 123 12.00 -12.62 9.34
C LEU A 123 11.32 -12.53 10.71
N GLY A 124 10.37 -13.42 11.01
CA GLY A 124 9.77 -13.54 12.35
C GLY A 124 10.72 -14.04 13.44
N ASN A 125 11.91 -14.54 13.08
CA ASN A 125 12.91 -15.01 14.04
C ASN A 125 14.21 -14.19 13.93
N ARG A 126 14.51 -13.42 14.99
CA ARG A 126 15.70 -12.56 15.05
C ARG A 126 17.02 -13.30 14.84
N ALA A 127 17.15 -14.54 15.32
CA ALA A 127 18.37 -15.32 15.10
C ALA A 127 18.54 -15.67 13.61
N MET A 128 17.44 -15.96 12.91
CA MET A 128 17.45 -16.20 11.47
C MET A 128 17.76 -14.91 10.70
N MET A 129 17.20 -13.76 11.11
CA MET A 129 17.55 -12.46 10.51
C MET A 129 19.04 -12.14 10.62
N ALA A 130 19.66 -12.41 11.77
CA ALA A 130 21.10 -12.19 11.97
C ALA A 130 21.98 -13.07 11.07
N MET A 131 21.44 -14.18 10.56
CA MET A 131 22.12 -15.04 9.58
C MET A 131 22.01 -14.49 8.16
N MET A 132 21.00 -13.65 7.89
CA MET A 132 20.78 -13.04 6.58
C MET A 132 21.60 -11.76 6.36
N GLY A 133 21.94 -11.05 7.44
CA GLY A 133 22.65 -9.77 7.39
C GLY A 133 22.67 -9.04 8.73
N GLU A 134 23.06 -7.77 8.68
CA GLU A 134 23.10 -6.91 9.87
C GLU A 134 21.68 -6.54 10.30
N ILE A 135 21.36 -6.64 11.59
CA ILE A 135 20.06 -6.23 12.10
C ILE A 135 20.05 -4.72 12.34
N VAL A 136 19.18 -4.02 11.63
CA VAL A 136 18.91 -2.58 11.82
C VAL A 136 17.57 -2.45 12.56
N ARG A 137 17.53 -1.66 13.63
CA ARG A 137 16.30 -1.46 14.42
C ARG A 137 15.68 -0.11 14.05
N ILE A 138 14.45 -0.13 13.55
CA ILE A 138 13.71 1.06 13.11
C ILE A 138 12.38 1.07 13.82
N ASN A 139 12.03 2.15 14.54
CA ASN A 139 10.75 2.28 15.28
C ASN A 139 10.31 1.04 16.08
N ARG A 140 11.27 0.37 16.74
CA ARG A 140 11.11 -0.86 17.54
C ARG A 140 10.91 -2.15 16.75
N GLU A 141 10.85 -2.09 15.43
CA GLU A 141 10.83 -3.23 14.53
C GLU A 141 12.25 -3.61 14.09
N ASN A 142 12.44 -4.88 13.74
CA ASN A 142 13.73 -5.37 13.25
C ASN A 142 13.68 -5.44 11.73
N PHE A 143 14.70 -4.86 11.11
CA PHE A 143 15.03 -4.99 9.71
C PHE A 143 16.36 -5.71 9.59
N VAL A 144 16.60 -6.33 8.44
CA VAL A 144 17.91 -6.84 8.06
C VAL A 144 18.45 -6.00 6.91
N ASN A 145 19.68 -5.53 7.06
CA ASN A 145 20.50 -5.01 5.97
C ASN A 145 21.25 -6.19 5.37
N GLN A 146 20.78 -6.63 4.21
CA GLN A 146 21.40 -7.67 3.40
C GLN A 146 22.07 -7.01 2.20
N ASP A 147 23.40 -6.87 2.23
CA ASP A 147 24.19 -6.34 1.12
C ASP A 147 23.73 -4.97 0.58
N GLY A 148 23.26 -4.09 1.46
CA GLY A 148 22.76 -2.77 1.08
C GLY A 148 21.27 -2.73 0.75
N GLU A 149 20.56 -3.84 0.94
CA GLU A 149 19.11 -3.94 0.83
C GLU A 149 18.48 -4.08 2.23
N LEU A 150 17.57 -3.18 2.55
CA LEU A 150 16.89 -3.14 3.83
C LEU A 150 15.56 -3.91 3.72
N ILE A 151 15.42 -4.99 4.49
CA ILE A 151 14.25 -5.87 4.45
C ILE A 151 13.64 -5.99 5.85
N GLY A 152 12.34 -5.75 5.97
CA GLY A 152 11.62 -5.88 7.24
C GLY A 152 10.21 -6.43 7.04
N LEU A 153 9.63 -6.99 8.09
CA LEU A 153 8.29 -7.54 8.09
C LEU A 153 7.45 -6.94 9.21
N ILE A 154 6.40 -6.23 8.84
CA ILE A 154 5.47 -5.58 9.75
C ILE A 154 4.19 -6.42 9.88
N GLY A 155 3.73 -6.61 11.12
CA GLY A 155 2.50 -7.35 11.40
C GLY A 155 2.51 -8.82 10.96
N GLY A 156 3.68 -9.37 10.61
CA GLY A 156 3.81 -10.73 10.05
C GLY A 156 3.29 -10.91 8.62
N ARG A 157 2.86 -9.83 7.96
CA ARG A 157 2.13 -9.91 6.68
C ARG A 157 2.42 -8.81 5.67
N VAL A 158 3.13 -7.74 6.07
CA VAL A 158 3.55 -6.66 5.17
C VAL A 158 5.08 -6.61 5.15
N LEU A 159 5.66 -6.99 4.02
CA LEU A 159 7.08 -6.92 3.78
C LEU A 159 7.44 -5.53 3.26
N ILE A 160 8.44 -4.91 3.87
CA ILE A 160 9.05 -3.65 3.45
C ILE A 160 10.43 -3.99 2.90
N GLN A 161 10.71 -3.53 1.70
CA GLN A 161 12.01 -3.68 1.04
C GLN A 161 12.45 -2.31 0.53
N ALA A 162 13.67 -1.90 0.84
CA ALA A 162 14.28 -0.70 0.29
C ALA A 162 15.67 -1.02 -0.26
N SER A 163 15.95 -0.60 -1.50
CA SER A 163 17.20 -0.93 -2.17
C SER A 163 17.66 0.13 -3.17
N GLY A 164 18.95 0.08 -3.50
CA GLY A 164 19.58 0.93 -4.53
C GLY A 164 20.24 2.21 -4.02
N GLY A 165 19.98 2.62 -2.77
CA GLY A 165 20.57 3.83 -2.18
C GLY A 165 21.36 3.57 -0.90
N ALA A 166 21.77 4.66 -0.24
CA ALA A 166 22.47 4.60 1.04
C ALA A 166 21.53 4.10 2.15
N ILE A 167 22.02 3.20 3.01
CA ILE A 167 21.25 2.61 4.11
C ILE A 167 20.67 3.69 5.01
N ASP A 168 21.45 4.72 5.36
CA ASP A 168 21.00 5.79 6.26
C ASP A 168 19.81 6.57 5.66
N ASP A 169 19.82 6.83 4.35
CA ASP A 169 18.71 7.52 3.68
C ASP A 169 17.45 6.65 3.65
N MET A 170 17.61 5.35 3.37
CA MET A 170 16.48 4.41 3.36
C MET A 170 15.88 4.24 4.76
N VAL A 171 16.72 4.10 5.79
CA VAL A 171 16.30 4.03 7.18
C VAL A 171 15.52 5.30 7.56
N ALA A 172 16.06 6.49 7.25
CA ALA A 172 15.39 7.75 7.57
C ALA A 172 14.01 7.89 6.89
N HIS A 173 13.82 7.35 5.68
CA HIS A 173 12.50 7.32 5.05
C HIS A 173 11.55 6.31 5.69
N VAL A 174 12.04 5.11 6.00
CA VAL A 174 11.25 4.05 6.65
C VAL A 174 10.84 4.47 8.07
N GLU A 175 11.65 5.26 8.78
CA GLU A 175 11.32 5.81 10.11
C GLU A 175 10.07 6.71 10.12
N GLN A 176 9.67 7.26 8.97
CA GLN A 176 8.46 8.10 8.88
C GLN A 176 7.18 7.28 8.72
N MET A 177 7.29 5.97 8.46
CA MET A 177 6.14 5.13 8.15
C MET A 177 5.30 4.82 9.40
N ASP A 178 3.98 4.76 9.21
CA ASP A 178 3.06 4.29 10.23
C ASP A 178 2.99 2.76 10.24
N PHE A 179 3.84 2.14 11.07
CA PHE A 179 3.88 0.68 11.21
C PHE A 179 2.60 0.09 11.81
N VAL A 180 1.82 0.86 12.56
CA VAL A 180 0.54 0.39 13.10
C VAL A 180 -0.47 0.30 11.96
N ALA A 181 -0.56 1.34 11.12
CA ALA A 181 -1.42 1.31 9.94
C ALA A 181 -1.03 0.19 8.95
N LEU A 182 0.27 -0.07 8.77
CA LEU A 182 0.75 -1.22 7.98
C LEU A 182 0.34 -2.56 8.58
N GLN A 183 0.43 -2.73 9.90
CA GLN A 183 -0.01 -3.96 10.57
C GLN A 183 -1.52 -4.21 10.40
N ASP A 184 -2.31 -3.13 10.39
CA ASP A 184 -3.76 -3.17 10.24
C ASP A 184 -4.24 -3.06 8.79
N PHE A 185 -3.33 -3.08 7.82
CA PHE A 185 -3.67 -3.09 6.39
C PHE A 185 -4.67 -4.20 6.03
N GLY A 186 -5.71 -3.82 5.29
CA GLY A 186 -6.75 -4.72 4.80
C GLY A 186 -7.72 -5.27 5.86
N ARG A 187 -7.78 -4.67 7.06
CA ARG A 187 -8.73 -5.03 8.13
C ARG A 187 -9.93 -4.09 8.23
#